data_AF-A0A8E2EFZ6-F1
#
_entry.id   AF-A0A8E2EFZ6-F1
#
_cell.length_a   1.000
_cell.length_b   1.000
_cell.length_c   1.000
_cell.angle_alpha   90.00
_cell.angle_beta   90.00
_cell.angle_gamma   90.00
#
_symmetry.space_group_name_H-M   'P 1'
#
loop_
_entity.id
_entity.type
_entity.pdbx_description
1 polymer ?
#
loop_
_entity_poly.entity_id
_entity_poly.type
_entity_poly.pdbx_seq_one_letter_code
_entity_poly.pdbx_strand_id
1 'polypeptide(L)'
;MPSRADLIPWPYVITADDGSKCPSSTAILGTFAAINILSSLLGVAVGHRKVVKTLTFGLLGSKDDISAILFVQWLIPLACQLGSNAINAYLMSKVPGYTVTFPIGQLVVLYAARPRFSWIVLAMFTLRSTITATAQKKTRAFTLNDMPKLSPWFSAGIAHLLVEIVLDLMALAYMGRTAYFATRRGYLNVFSSAYDAIPESARLMYAGSLWFIVAGVISGFYYVCFIVEALKSPSLARDGPSMFWSGVVFFGISSTWISAWLFWAGYVKLAGDLYCPPKLASQGAVWIIFTTLGIFFGSP
;
A
#
# COMPACT_ATOMS: atom_id res chain seq x y z
N MET A 1 -27.70 -10.80 18.59
CA MET A 1 -26.41 -10.51 17.94
C MET A 1 -26.55 -9.20 17.18
N PRO A 2 -25.54 -8.31 17.19
CA PRO A 2 -25.56 -7.07 16.40
C PRO A 2 -25.72 -7.38 14.91
N SER A 3 -26.41 -6.52 14.17
CA SER A 3 -26.51 -6.65 12.71
C SER A 3 -25.15 -6.40 12.05
N ARG A 4 -24.99 -6.78 10.78
CA ARG A 4 -23.75 -6.51 10.02
C ARG A 4 -23.46 -5.01 9.92
N ALA A 5 -24.50 -4.19 9.74
CA ALA A 5 -24.38 -2.74 9.73
C ALA A 5 -23.91 -2.19 11.09
N ASP A 6 -24.36 -2.78 12.20
CA ASP A 6 -23.94 -2.38 13.56
C ASP A 6 -22.48 -2.71 13.88
N LEU A 7 -21.79 -3.47 13.01
CA LEU A 7 -20.40 -3.87 13.17
C LEU A 7 -19.43 -3.10 12.26
N ILE A 8 -19.94 -2.30 11.32
CA ILE A 8 -19.15 -1.48 10.41
C ILE A 8 -19.07 -0.05 10.98
N PRO A 9 -17.87 0.54 11.12
CA PRO A 9 -17.72 1.79 11.87
C PRO A 9 -18.10 3.05 11.07
N TRP A 10 -18.58 2.91 9.83
CA TRP A 10 -19.04 4.00 8.97
C TRP A 10 -20.47 3.75 8.47
N PRO A 11 -21.23 4.84 8.17
CA PRO A 11 -22.65 4.74 7.88
C PRO A 11 -22.97 4.46 6.40
N TYR A 12 -21.99 4.57 5.50
CA TYR A 12 -22.24 4.42 4.08
C TYR A 12 -22.22 2.96 3.64
N VAL A 13 -22.94 2.68 2.55
CA VAL A 13 -23.08 1.36 1.93
C VAL A 13 -22.96 1.48 0.42
N ILE A 14 -22.71 0.33 -0.21
CA ILE A 14 -22.63 0.16 -1.66
C ILE A 14 -23.46 -1.07 -1.94
N THR A 15 -24.73 -0.92 -2.31
CA THR A 15 -25.65 -2.04 -2.51
C THR A 15 -26.12 -2.06 -3.96
N ALA A 16 -26.35 -3.25 -4.51
CA ALA A 16 -27.03 -3.40 -5.80
C ALA A 16 -28.54 -3.60 -5.58
N ASP A 17 -29.35 -3.15 -6.52
CA ASP A 17 -30.80 -3.40 -6.52
C ASP A 17 -31.11 -4.90 -6.68
N ASP A 18 -30.18 -5.62 -7.32
CA ASP A 18 -30.22 -7.06 -7.53
C ASP A 18 -28.95 -7.69 -6.92
N GLY A 19 -29.14 -8.46 -5.85
CA GLY A 19 -28.06 -9.10 -5.11
C GLY A 19 -27.21 -10.07 -5.93
N SER A 20 -27.73 -10.59 -7.05
CA SER A 20 -26.96 -11.46 -7.95
C SER A 20 -25.80 -10.74 -8.66
N LYS A 21 -25.85 -9.39 -8.71
CA LYS A 21 -24.80 -8.55 -9.29
C LYS A 21 -23.61 -8.37 -8.34
N CYS A 22 -23.74 -8.74 -7.07
CA CYS A 22 -22.68 -8.54 -6.09
C CYS A 22 -21.58 -9.60 -6.21
N PRO A 23 -20.31 -9.19 -6.37
CA PRO A 23 -19.22 -10.13 -6.38
C PRO A 23 -19.07 -10.77 -5.00
N SER A 24 -18.70 -12.06 -4.98
CA SER A 24 -18.38 -12.73 -3.72
C SER A 24 -17.14 -12.11 -3.06
N SER A 25 -17.02 -12.22 -1.74
CA SER A 25 -15.83 -11.76 -0.99
C SER A 25 -14.53 -12.35 -1.57
N THR A 26 -14.57 -13.63 -1.98
CA THR A 26 -13.44 -14.30 -2.65
C THR A 26 -13.10 -13.67 -3.99
N ALA A 27 -14.09 -13.28 -4.80
CA ALA A 27 -13.85 -12.59 -6.06
C ALA A 27 -13.21 -11.20 -5.85
N ILE A 28 -13.64 -10.46 -4.82
CA ILE A 28 -13.07 -9.16 -4.45
C ILE A 28 -11.60 -9.31 -4.03
N LEU A 29 -11.32 -10.19 -3.07
CA LEU A 29 -9.95 -10.43 -2.58
C LEU A 29 -9.05 -11.04 -3.65
N GLY A 30 -9.58 -11.97 -4.45
CA GLY A 30 -8.89 -12.58 -5.58
C GLY A 30 -8.52 -11.54 -6.63
N THR A 31 -9.40 -10.58 -6.91
CA THR A 31 -9.09 -9.45 -7.79
C THR A 31 -7.98 -8.57 -7.21
N PHE A 32 -8.00 -8.26 -5.92
CA PHE A 32 -6.90 -7.52 -5.26
C PHE A 32 -5.56 -8.26 -5.38
N ALA A 33 -5.56 -9.58 -5.21
CA ALA A 33 -4.34 -10.39 -5.34
C ALA A 33 -3.84 -10.40 -6.79
N ALA A 34 -4.74 -10.60 -7.75
CA ALA A 34 -4.40 -10.60 -9.18
C ALA A 34 -3.83 -9.25 -9.64
N ILE A 35 -4.45 -8.13 -9.26
CA ILE A 35 -3.95 -6.78 -9.56
C ILE A 35 -2.54 -6.62 -9.01
N ASN A 36 -2.32 -7.00 -7.75
CA ASN A 36 -1.01 -6.87 -7.11
C ASN A 36 0.08 -7.67 -7.83
N ILE A 37 -0.22 -8.91 -8.23
CA ILE A 37 0.71 -9.75 -9.00
C ILE A 37 1.00 -9.11 -10.35
N LEU A 38 -0.05 -8.75 -11.12
CA LEU A 38 0.11 -8.18 -12.46
C LEU A 38 0.85 -6.85 -12.44
N SER A 39 0.49 -5.94 -11.53
CA SER A 39 1.19 -4.67 -11.35
C SER A 39 2.63 -4.84 -10.89
N SER A 40 2.94 -5.87 -10.09
CA SER A 40 4.32 -6.16 -9.69
C SER A 40 5.14 -6.69 -10.86
N LEU A 41 4.60 -7.61 -11.67
CA LEU A 41 5.27 -8.14 -12.85
C LEU A 41 5.54 -7.05 -13.89
N LEU A 42 4.53 -6.25 -14.23
CA LEU A 42 4.69 -5.09 -15.09
C LEU A 42 5.66 -4.10 -14.48
N GLY A 43 5.56 -3.87 -13.18
CA GLY A 43 6.41 -2.99 -12.39
C GLY A 43 7.89 -3.37 -12.45
N VAL A 44 8.25 -4.65 -12.46
CA VAL A 44 9.65 -5.07 -12.64
C VAL A 44 10.17 -4.67 -14.02
N ALA A 45 9.35 -4.80 -15.07
CA ALA A 45 9.75 -4.42 -16.42
C ALA A 45 9.86 -2.90 -16.60
N VAL A 46 8.79 -2.16 -16.26
CA VAL A 46 8.76 -0.70 -16.43
C VAL A 46 9.51 0.06 -15.34
N GLY A 47 9.81 -0.60 -14.21
CA GLY A 47 10.61 -0.09 -13.11
C GLY A 47 12.10 -0.01 -13.40
N HIS A 48 12.55 -0.67 -14.47
CA HIS A 48 13.96 -0.76 -14.83
C HIS A 48 14.39 0.49 -15.61
N ARG A 49 15.31 1.30 -15.05
CA ARG A 49 15.75 2.58 -15.65
C ARG A 49 16.13 2.49 -17.14
N LYS A 50 16.91 1.47 -17.54
CA LYS A 50 17.27 1.29 -18.97
C LYS A 50 16.06 1.10 -19.89
N VAL A 51 15.02 0.38 -19.45
CA VAL A 51 13.80 0.17 -20.23
C VAL A 51 13.10 1.51 -20.41
N VAL A 52 12.94 2.30 -19.35
CA VAL A 52 12.33 3.64 -19.43
C VAL A 52 13.14 4.58 -20.30
N LYS A 53 14.48 4.59 -20.16
CA LYS A 53 15.36 5.40 -21.01
C LYS A 53 15.21 5.05 -22.49
N THR A 54 15.10 3.76 -22.82
CA THR A 54 14.88 3.30 -24.20
C THR A 54 13.50 3.71 -24.71
N LEU A 55 12.44 3.48 -23.94
CA LEU A 55 11.06 3.80 -24.32
C LEU A 55 10.82 5.32 -24.47
N THR A 56 11.62 6.13 -23.79
CA THR A 56 11.48 7.60 -23.79
C THR A 56 12.52 8.28 -24.67
N PHE A 57 13.28 7.51 -25.46
CA PHE A 57 14.36 8.02 -26.32
C PHE A 57 15.37 8.91 -25.56
N GLY A 58 15.61 8.59 -24.29
CA GLY A 58 16.50 9.33 -23.41
C GLY A 58 15.92 10.60 -22.77
N LEU A 59 14.64 10.93 -23.01
CA LEU A 59 13.97 12.07 -22.38
C LEU A 59 13.79 11.87 -20.87
N LEU A 60 13.48 10.65 -20.43
CA LEU A 60 13.40 10.29 -19.02
C LEU A 60 14.56 9.35 -18.64
N GLY A 61 15.08 9.51 -17.41
CA GLY A 61 16.14 8.64 -16.85
C GLY A 61 17.57 9.09 -17.14
N SER A 62 17.80 10.40 -17.33
CA SER A 62 19.12 10.95 -17.68
C SER A 62 19.93 11.56 -16.51
N LYS A 63 19.50 11.43 -15.25
CA LYS A 63 20.25 11.96 -14.10
C LYS A 63 20.21 11.03 -12.89
N ASP A 64 21.39 10.65 -12.39
CA ASP A 64 21.57 9.90 -11.14
C ASP A 64 21.46 10.82 -9.90
N ASP A 65 20.50 11.76 -9.89
CA ASP A 65 20.33 12.71 -8.80
C ASP A 65 19.26 12.21 -7.83
N ILE A 66 19.70 11.71 -6.68
CA ILE A 66 18.80 11.22 -5.63
C ILE A 66 17.89 12.33 -5.07
N SER A 67 18.32 13.59 -5.16
CA SER A 67 17.56 14.74 -4.69
C SER A 67 16.26 14.87 -5.48
N ALA A 68 16.32 14.72 -6.80
CA ALA A 68 15.14 14.73 -7.66
C ALA A 68 14.14 13.61 -7.30
N ILE A 69 14.66 12.42 -6.97
CA ILE A 69 13.86 11.28 -6.52
C ILE A 69 13.10 11.62 -5.24
N LEU A 70 13.82 12.12 -4.22
CA LEU A 70 13.28 12.37 -2.89
C LEU A 70 12.29 13.55 -2.84
N PHE A 71 12.47 14.57 -3.68
CA PHE A 71 11.66 15.79 -3.59
C PHE A 71 10.49 15.85 -4.58
N VAL A 72 10.62 15.29 -5.79
CA VAL A 72 9.63 15.53 -6.86
C VAL A 72 9.10 14.24 -7.46
N GLN A 73 9.96 13.23 -7.64
CA GLN A 73 9.62 12.11 -8.50
C GLN A 73 8.53 11.19 -7.96
N TRP A 74 8.36 11.10 -6.64
CA TRP A 74 7.30 10.30 -6.01
C TRP A 74 5.91 10.96 -6.08
N LEU A 75 5.81 12.24 -6.45
CA LEU A 75 4.54 12.95 -6.55
C LEU A 75 3.66 12.45 -7.71
N ILE A 76 4.25 12.16 -8.87
CA ILE A 76 3.50 11.58 -10.01
C ILE A 76 2.97 10.18 -9.66
N PRO A 77 3.79 9.24 -9.15
CA PRO A 77 3.32 7.97 -8.62
C PRO A 77 2.20 8.12 -7.57
N LEU A 78 2.32 9.06 -6.62
CA LEU A 78 1.27 9.32 -5.64
C LEU A 78 -0.02 9.78 -6.31
N ALA A 79 0.07 10.73 -7.23
CA ALA A 79 -1.06 11.25 -7.99
C ALA A 79 -1.73 10.14 -8.81
N CYS A 80 -0.95 9.24 -9.43
CA CYS A 80 -1.50 8.08 -10.12
C CYS A 80 -2.25 7.16 -9.15
N GLN A 81 -1.70 6.87 -7.98
CA GLN A 81 -2.35 6.02 -7.00
C GLN A 81 -3.65 6.62 -6.46
N LEU A 82 -3.64 7.90 -6.06
CA LEU A 82 -4.84 8.60 -5.60
C LEU A 82 -5.86 8.78 -6.72
N GLY A 83 -5.40 9.10 -7.93
CA GLY A 83 -6.23 9.23 -9.13
C GLY A 83 -6.94 7.93 -9.46
N SER A 84 -6.26 6.78 -9.36
CA SER A 84 -6.88 5.47 -9.58
C SER A 84 -7.98 5.17 -8.56
N ASN A 85 -7.77 5.52 -7.29
CA ASN A 85 -8.78 5.40 -6.24
C ASN A 85 -9.98 6.31 -6.50
N ALA A 86 -9.74 7.56 -6.95
CA ALA A 86 -10.78 8.53 -7.26
C ALA A 86 -11.60 8.12 -8.48
N ILE A 87 -10.95 7.65 -9.55
CA ILE A 87 -11.63 7.14 -10.75
C ILE A 87 -12.50 5.94 -10.39
N ASN A 88 -11.99 4.98 -9.61
CA ASN A 88 -12.79 3.82 -9.21
C ASN A 88 -13.97 4.21 -8.32
N ALA A 89 -13.78 5.11 -7.36
CA ALA A 89 -14.87 5.64 -6.56
C ALA A 89 -15.93 6.38 -7.41
N TYR A 90 -15.49 7.15 -8.40
CA TYR A 90 -16.37 7.83 -9.35
C TYR A 90 -17.14 6.83 -10.22
N LEU A 91 -16.46 5.84 -10.81
CA LEU A 91 -17.07 4.78 -11.61
C LEU A 91 -18.17 4.06 -10.82
N MET A 92 -17.93 3.75 -9.54
CA MET A 92 -18.90 3.10 -8.67
C MET A 92 -20.13 3.98 -8.43
N SER A 93 -19.96 5.28 -8.23
CA SER A 93 -21.06 6.24 -8.01
C SER A 93 -21.97 6.44 -9.23
N LYS A 94 -21.56 5.99 -10.42
CA LYS A 94 -22.26 6.23 -11.69
C LYS A 94 -22.86 4.96 -12.30
N VAL A 95 -22.72 3.79 -11.69
CA VAL A 95 -23.29 2.56 -12.24
C VAL A 95 -24.80 2.51 -11.95
N PRO A 96 -25.66 2.37 -12.99
CA PRO A 96 -27.09 2.23 -12.78
C PRO A 96 -27.42 0.90 -12.07
N GLY A 97 -28.43 0.93 -11.22
CA GLY A 97 -28.86 -0.23 -10.44
C GLY A 97 -28.05 -0.47 -9.15
N TYR A 98 -27.32 0.56 -8.70
CA TYR A 98 -26.57 0.55 -7.44
C TYR A 98 -26.97 1.76 -6.60
N THR A 99 -27.21 1.52 -5.31
CA THR A 99 -27.38 2.57 -4.31
C THR A 99 -26.05 2.82 -3.62
N VAL A 100 -25.56 4.05 -3.79
CA VAL A 100 -24.27 4.50 -3.28
C VAL A 100 -24.48 5.69 -2.35
N THR A 101 -24.11 5.55 -1.07
CA THR A 101 -24.28 6.62 -0.08
C THR A 101 -22.97 7.26 0.37
N PHE A 102 -21.82 6.76 -0.11
CA PHE A 102 -20.51 7.30 0.29
C PHE A 102 -20.16 8.59 -0.47
N PRO A 103 -19.52 9.57 0.20
CA PRO A 103 -18.78 10.62 -0.47
C PRO A 103 -17.54 10.04 -1.18
N ILE A 104 -17.27 10.44 -2.43
CA ILE A 104 -16.13 9.92 -3.23
C ILE A 104 -14.82 9.98 -2.44
N GLY A 105 -14.54 11.09 -1.76
CA GLY A 105 -13.33 11.24 -0.94
C GLY A 105 -13.20 10.22 0.18
N GLN A 106 -14.30 9.80 0.80
CA GLN A 106 -14.28 8.77 1.84
C GLN A 106 -13.88 7.40 1.28
N LEU A 107 -14.33 7.05 0.07
CA LEU A 107 -13.92 5.81 -0.58
C LEU A 107 -12.48 5.88 -1.10
N VAL A 108 -12.02 7.05 -1.55
CA VAL A 108 -10.60 7.25 -1.91
C VAL A 108 -9.67 6.95 -0.74
N VAL A 109 -10.00 7.46 0.45
CA VAL A 109 -9.23 7.23 1.68
C VAL A 109 -9.36 5.77 2.13
N LEU A 110 -10.55 5.14 2.02
CA LEU A 110 -10.70 3.71 2.29
C LEU A 110 -9.79 2.88 1.35
N TYR A 111 -9.75 3.23 0.07
CA TYR A 111 -8.89 2.57 -0.92
C TYR A 111 -7.40 2.86 -0.74
N ALA A 112 -7.02 3.87 0.05
CA ALA A 112 -5.63 4.04 0.47
C ALA A 112 -5.17 2.83 1.32
N ALA A 113 -6.06 2.28 2.15
CA ALA A 113 -5.79 1.12 3.00
C ALA A 113 -5.73 -0.24 2.26
N ARG A 114 -5.79 -0.25 0.92
CA ARG A 114 -5.68 -1.51 0.16
C ARG A 114 -4.22 -1.99 0.13
N PRO A 115 -3.97 -3.29 0.34
CA PRO A 115 -2.62 -3.82 0.33
C PRO A 115 -2.01 -3.74 -1.07
N ARG A 116 -0.77 -3.24 -1.16
CA ARG A 116 -0.02 -3.09 -2.41
C ARG A 116 1.31 -3.83 -2.33
N PHE A 117 1.59 -4.66 -3.33
CA PHE A 117 2.75 -5.56 -3.33
C PHE A 117 3.93 -5.03 -4.17
N SER A 118 3.68 -4.11 -5.11
CA SER A 118 4.69 -3.67 -6.07
C SER A 118 5.95 -3.07 -5.43
N TRP A 119 5.80 -2.30 -4.34
CA TRP A 119 6.94 -1.68 -3.66
C TRP A 119 7.87 -2.73 -3.02
N ILE A 120 7.31 -3.82 -2.47
CA ILE A 120 8.08 -4.94 -1.89
C ILE A 120 8.92 -5.60 -2.98
N VAL A 121 8.31 -5.87 -4.14
CA VAL A 121 8.99 -6.50 -5.27
C VAL A 121 10.12 -5.61 -5.78
N LEU A 122 9.87 -4.31 -5.99
CA LEU A 122 10.91 -3.36 -6.43
C LEU A 122 12.03 -3.22 -5.39
N ALA A 123 11.71 -3.23 -4.10
CA ALA A 123 12.70 -3.22 -3.02
C ALA A 123 13.57 -4.49 -3.04
N MET A 124 12.99 -5.67 -3.26
CA MET A 124 13.75 -6.93 -3.39
C MET A 124 14.69 -6.93 -4.59
N PHE A 125 14.25 -6.45 -5.76
CA PHE A 125 15.11 -6.33 -6.94
C PHE A 125 16.26 -5.33 -6.72
N THR A 126 15.96 -4.24 -6.00
CA THR A 126 16.97 -3.27 -5.58
C THR A 126 17.99 -3.89 -4.63
N LEU A 127 17.54 -4.59 -3.59
CA LEU A 127 18.42 -5.25 -2.64
C LEU A 127 19.31 -6.30 -3.34
N ARG A 128 18.72 -7.14 -4.20
CA ARG A 128 19.45 -8.18 -4.94
C ARG A 128 20.56 -7.60 -5.81
N SER A 129 20.27 -6.54 -6.57
CA SER A 129 21.25 -5.91 -7.45
C SER A 129 22.36 -5.22 -6.66
N THR A 130 22.04 -4.56 -5.54
CA THR A 130 23.04 -3.97 -4.64
C THR A 130 23.95 -5.03 -4.02
N ILE A 131 23.40 -6.12 -3.46
CA ILE A 131 24.22 -7.22 -2.89
C ILE A 131 25.18 -7.79 -3.93
N THR A 132 24.69 -8.03 -5.15
CA THR A 132 25.50 -8.58 -6.23
C THR A 132 26.64 -7.63 -6.63
N ALA A 133 26.36 -6.33 -6.71
CA ALA A 133 27.38 -5.33 -7.05
C ALA A 133 28.41 -5.12 -5.94
N THR A 134 28.01 -5.18 -4.66
CA THR A 134 28.92 -5.08 -3.51
C THR A 134 29.83 -6.29 -3.41
N ALA A 135 29.33 -7.50 -3.67
CA ALA A 135 30.15 -8.72 -3.71
C ALA A 135 31.27 -8.63 -4.77
N GLN A 136 31.04 -7.89 -5.86
CA GLN A 136 32.02 -7.67 -6.93
C GLN A 136 33.04 -6.57 -6.62
N LYS A 137 32.67 -5.52 -5.88
CA LYS A 137 33.56 -4.39 -5.56
C LYS A 137 34.16 -4.54 -4.16
N LYS A 138 35.37 -5.12 -4.09
CA LYS A 138 36.00 -5.57 -2.84
C LYS A 138 36.48 -4.49 -1.85
N THR A 139 36.41 -3.18 -2.13
CA THR A 139 37.23 -2.21 -1.35
C THR A 139 36.77 -0.75 -1.23
N ARG A 140 35.56 -0.34 -1.65
CA ARG A 140 35.15 1.08 -1.53
C ARG A 140 33.93 1.27 -0.62
N ALA A 141 34.03 2.21 0.31
CA ALA A 141 32.90 2.72 1.09
C ALA A 141 31.78 3.19 0.15
N PHE A 142 30.56 2.81 0.51
CA PHE A 142 29.40 2.85 -0.36
C PHE A 142 28.49 4.02 -0.02
N THR A 143 28.24 4.95 -0.94
CA THR A 143 27.38 6.11 -0.64
C THR A 143 25.96 5.93 -1.17
N LEU A 144 24.99 6.60 -0.55
CA LEU A 144 23.60 6.61 -1.03
C LEU A 144 23.47 7.13 -2.49
N ASN A 145 24.37 8.02 -2.91
CA ASN A 145 24.45 8.51 -4.29
C ASN A 145 24.92 7.46 -5.31
N ASP A 146 25.53 6.36 -4.84
CA ASP A 146 25.91 5.25 -5.71
C ASP A 146 24.72 4.32 -5.98
N MET A 147 23.71 4.28 -5.11
CA MET A 147 22.55 3.37 -5.21
C MET A 147 21.83 3.42 -6.58
N PRO A 148 21.50 4.60 -7.14
CA PRO A 148 20.95 4.72 -8.48
C PRO A 148 21.78 4.01 -9.56
N LYS A 149 23.10 3.92 -9.41
CA LYS A 149 24.00 3.34 -10.42
C LYS A 149 24.09 1.81 -10.31
N LEU A 150 23.80 1.25 -9.14
CA LEU A 150 23.98 -0.18 -8.88
C LEU A 150 22.69 -0.97 -9.08
N SER A 151 21.56 -0.35 -8.78
CA SER A 151 20.24 -0.94 -9.01
C SER A 151 19.48 -0.11 -10.03
N PRO A 152 19.11 -0.68 -11.18
CA PRO A 152 18.25 0.01 -12.14
C PRO A 152 16.81 0.16 -11.65
N TRP A 153 16.43 -0.43 -10.51
CA TRP A 153 15.11 -0.31 -9.89
C TRP A 153 15.09 0.62 -8.68
N PHE A 154 16.23 1.19 -8.27
CA PHE A 154 16.33 1.96 -7.03
C PHE A 154 15.37 3.16 -7.02
N SER A 155 15.34 3.96 -8.09
CA SER A 155 14.44 5.13 -8.18
C SER A 155 12.98 4.71 -8.00
N ALA A 156 12.54 3.72 -8.78
CA ALA A 156 11.17 3.22 -8.74
C ALA A 156 10.81 2.66 -7.35
N GLY A 157 11.72 1.91 -6.74
CA GLY A 157 11.54 1.34 -5.40
C GLY A 157 11.37 2.43 -4.34
N ILE A 158 12.25 3.43 -4.30
CA ILE A 158 12.17 4.53 -3.32
C ILE A 158 10.94 5.40 -3.56
N ALA A 159 10.63 5.73 -4.81
CA ALA A 159 9.45 6.54 -5.13
C ALA A 159 8.16 5.84 -4.66
N HIS A 160 8.01 4.53 -4.91
CA HIS A 160 6.84 3.77 -4.46
C HIS A 160 6.80 3.55 -2.95
N LEU A 161 7.96 3.42 -2.31
CA LEU A 161 8.04 3.39 -0.85
C LEU A 161 7.50 4.67 -0.23
N LEU A 162 7.90 5.84 -0.74
CA LEU A 162 7.40 7.14 -0.27
C LEU A 162 5.89 7.29 -0.50
N VAL A 163 5.39 6.83 -1.65
CA VAL A 163 3.95 6.78 -1.94
C VAL A 163 3.22 5.92 -0.92
N GLU A 164 3.74 4.74 -0.58
CA GLU A 164 3.11 3.84 0.40
C GLU A 164 3.05 4.50 1.78
N ILE A 165 4.10 5.19 2.23
CA ILE A 165 4.07 5.93 3.50
C ILE A 165 2.92 6.94 3.51
N VAL A 166 2.73 7.73 2.45
CA VAL A 166 1.63 8.71 2.39
C VAL A 166 0.26 8.03 2.41
N LEU A 167 0.12 6.92 1.69
CA LEU A 167 -1.13 6.17 1.63
C LEU A 167 -1.45 5.46 2.94
N ASP A 168 -0.45 4.93 3.64
CA ASP A 168 -0.59 4.35 4.97
C ASP A 168 -1.02 5.40 5.99
N LEU A 169 -0.47 6.62 5.91
CA LEU A 169 -0.93 7.76 6.71
C LEU A 169 -2.40 8.11 6.44
N MET A 170 -2.85 8.02 5.18
CA MET A 170 -4.27 8.18 4.86
C MET A 170 -5.12 7.00 5.36
N ALA A 171 -4.61 5.78 5.25
CA ALA A 171 -5.26 4.56 5.70
C ALA A 171 -5.50 4.54 7.22
N LEU A 172 -4.64 5.21 8.01
CA LEU A 172 -4.82 5.40 9.45
C LEU A 172 -6.19 5.99 9.80
N ALA A 173 -6.80 6.80 8.92
CA ALA A 173 -8.14 7.32 9.18
C ALA A 173 -9.18 6.20 9.35
N TYR A 174 -9.15 5.17 8.51
CA TYR A 174 -10.08 4.03 8.59
C TYR A 174 -9.61 2.96 9.58
N MET A 175 -8.31 2.66 9.62
CA MET A 175 -7.75 1.70 10.57
C MET A 175 -7.95 2.19 12.01
N GLY A 176 -7.62 3.45 12.28
CA GLY A 176 -7.82 4.13 13.56
C GLY A 176 -9.29 4.15 13.99
N ARG A 177 -10.19 4.57 13.09
CA ARG A 177 -11.64 4.56 13.35
C ARG A 177 -12.16 3.17 13.68
N THR A 178 -11.69 2.15 12.97
CA THR A 178 -12.09 0.75 13.17
C THR A 178 -11.60 0.20 14.51
N ALA A 179 -10.33 0.42 14.84
CA ALA A 179 -9.77 -0.01 16.12
C ALA A 179 -10.44 0.72 17.31
N TYR A 180 -10.66 2.04 17.19
CA TYR A 180 -11.37 2.82 18.20
C TYR A 180 -12.80 2.30 18.42
N PHE A 181 -13.54 2.06 17.33
CA PHE A 181 -14.89 1.51 17.36
C PHE A 181 -14.94 0.16 18.09
N ALA A 182 -14.04 -0.76 17.72
CA ALA A 182 -13.96 -2.08 18.33
C ALA A 182 -13.58 -2.01 19.81
N THR A 183 -12.63 -1.15 20.18
CA THR A 183 -12.20 -0.93 21.56
C THR A 183 -13.35 -0.43 22.43
N ARG A 184 -14.10 0.59 21.96
CA ARG A 184 -15.22 1.18 22.71
C ARG A 184 -16.36 0.21 22.98
N ARG A 185 -16.51 -0.83 22.16
CA ARG A 185 -17.53 -1.88 22.32
C ARG A 185 -17.01 -3.15 22.99
N GLY A 186 -15.74 -3.19 23.41
CA GLY A 186 -15.13 -4.37 24.02
C GLY A 186 -14.83 -5.49 23.03
N TYR A 187 -15.00 -5.28 21.72
CA TYR A 187 -14.83 -6.31 20.68
C TYR A 187 -13.37 -6.75 20.45
N LEU A 188 -12.40 -6.11 21.11
CA LEU A 188 -10.99 -6.53 21.10
C LEU A 188 -10.58 -7.29 22.37
N ASN A 189 -11.47 -7.38 23.37
CA ASN A 189 -11.19 -8.13 24.59
C ASN A 189 -11.53 -9.61 24.38
N VAL A 190 -10.53 -10.42 24.05
CA VAL A 190 -10.67 -11.85 23.67
C VAL A 190 -11.33 -12.74 24.73
N PHE A 191 -11.39 -12.28 25.99
CA PHE A 191 -12.03 -13.01 27.10
C PHE A 191 -13.40 -12.45 27.46
N SER A 192 -13.93 -11.52 26.67
CA SER A 192 -15.25 -10.93 26.90
C SER A 192 -16.33 -11.61 26.07
N SER A 193 -17.55 -11.68 26.63
CA SER A 193 -18.73 -12.15 25.89
C SER A 193 -19.01 -11.31 24.64
N ALA A 194 -18.58 -10.04 24.63
CA ALA A 194 -18.70 -9.15 23.47
C ALA A 194 -17.84 -9.62 22.27
N TYR A 195 -16.66 -10.19 22.52
CA TYR A 195 -15.80 -10.77 21.49
C TYR A 195 -16.39 -12.06 20.90
N ASP A 196 -16.96 -12.91 21.76
CA ASP A 196 -17.60 -14.16 21.32
C ASP A 196 -18.92 -13.92 20.56
N ALA A 197 -19.59 -12.79 20.84
CA ALA A 197 -20.85 -12.43 20.21
C ALA A 197 -20.72 -11.94 18.76
N ILE A 198 -19.51 -11.67 18.26
CA ILE A 198 -19.27 -11.14 16.91
C ILE A 198 -18.71 -12.20 15.94
N PRO A 199 -19.08 -12.14 14.65
CA PRO A 199 -18.59 -13.09 13.66
C PRO A 199 -17.07 -13.01 13.49
N GLU A 200 -16.46 -14.11 13.05
CA GLU A 200 -15.02 -14.21 12.77
C GLU A 200 -14.52 -13.11 11.81
N SER A 201 -15.33 -12.72 10.81
CA SER A 201 -14.98 -11.66 9.87
C SER A 201 -14.82 -10.29 10.54
N ALA A 202 -15.66 -9.97 11.53
CA ALA A 202 -15.51 -8.76 12.31
C ALA A 202 -14.24 -8.79 13.16
N ARG A 203 -13.95 -9.94 13.81
CA ARG A 203 -12.72 -10.14 14.57
C ARG A 203 -11.48 -9.95 13.70
N LEU A 204 -11.48 -10.50 12.47
CA LEU A 204 -10.39 -10.35 11.52
C LEU A 204 -10.18 -8.89 11.09
N MET A 205 -11.28 -8.16 10.81
CA MET A 205 -11.24 -6.74 10.45
C MET A 205 -10.66 -5.89 11.59
N TYR A 206 -11.15 -6.10 12.82
CA TYR A 206 -10.69 -5.37 14.00
C TYR A 206 -9.24 -5.71 14.35
N ALA A 207 -8.86 -6.99 14.31
CA ALA A 207 -7.49 -7.43 14.55
C ALA A 207 -6.52 -6.84 13.52
N GLY A 208 -6.89 -6.86 12.23
CA GLY A 208 -6.12 -6.21 11.16
C GLY A 208 -5.92 -4.72 11.42
N SER A 209 -6.97 -4.00 11.80
CA SER A 209 -6.87 -2.57 12.12
C SER A 209 -6.00 -2.27 13.35
N LEU A 210 -6.08 -3.09 14.40
CA LEU A 210 -5.25 -2.92 15.59
C LEU A 210 -3.77 -3.22 15.28
N TRP A 211 -3.51 -4.33 14.58
CA TRP A 211 -2.16 -4.71 14.14
C TRP A 211 -1.55 -3.64 13.24
N PHE A 212 -2.33 -3.02 12.35
CA PHE A 212 -1.89 -1.90 11.51
C PHE A 212 -1.37 -0.73 12.36
N ILE A 213 -2.12 -0.31 13.39
CA ILE A 213 -1.74 0.81 14.25
C ILE A 213 -0.51 0.46 15.09
N VAL A 214 -0.48 -0.71 15.71
CA VAL A 214 0.64 -1.15 16.55
C VAL A 214 1.92 -1.27 15.72
N ALA A 215 1.86 -1.99 14.59
CA ALA A 215 2.99 -2.13 13.69
C ALA A 215 3.43 -0.76 13.12
N GLY A 216 2.48 0.11 12.76
CA GLY A 216 2.76 1.45 12.25
C GLY A 216 3.46 2.34 13.28
N VAL A 217 3.03 2.33 14.55
CA VAL A 217 3.67 3.08 15.64
C VAL A 217 5.08 2.58 15.90
N ILE A 218 5.27 1.26 15.99
CA ILE A 218 6.58 0.64 16.19
C ILE A 218 7.51 1.03 15.02
N SER A 219 7.05 0.86 13.79
CA SER A 219 7.81 1.21 12.58
C SER A 219 8.14 2.70 12.54
N GLY A 220 7.16 3.56 12.82
CA GLY A 220 7.32 5.01 12.88
C GLY A 220 8.38 5.45 13.90
N PHE A 221 8.37 4.84 15.09
CA PHE A 221 9.40 5.08 16.10
C PHE A 221 10.79 4.71 15.57
N TYR A 222 10.94 3.54 14.96
CA TYR A 222 12.21 3.12 14.36
C TYR A 222 12.66 4.04 13.22
N TYR A 223 11.74 4.55 12.40
CA TYR A 223 12.09 5.55 11.38
C TYR A 223 12.63 6.84 11.97
N VAL A 224 11.99 7.34 13.03
CA VAL A 224 12.44 8.56 13.71
C VAL A 224 13.82 8.35 14.31
N CYS A 225 14.06 7.23 15.01
CA CYS A 225 15.37 6.88 15.54
C CYS A 225 16.42 6.81 14.44
N PHE A 226 16.12 6.12 13.33
CA PHE A 226 17.01 6.01 12.18
C PHE A 226 17.36 7.38 11.59
N ILE A 227 16.37 8.27 11.40
CA ILE A 227 16.60 9.63 10.90
C ILE A 227 17.48 10.42 11.87
N VAL A 228 17.19 10.37 13.17
CA VAL A 228 17.99 11.07 14.19
C VAL A 228 19.43 10.56 14.21
N GLU A 229 19.66 9.26 14.10
CA GLU A 229 21.00 8.68 14.01
C GLU A 229 21.72 9.10 12.72
N ALA A 230 21.03 9.06 11.58
CA ALA A 230 21.58 9.49 10.30
C ALA A 230 21.95 10.98 10.29
N LEU A 231 21.17 11.83 10.98
CA LEU A 231 21.47 13.26 11.14
C LEU A 231 22.64 13.52 12.10
N LYS A 232 22.81 12.71 13.14
CA LYS A 232 23.90 12.85 14.13
C LYS A 232 25.23 12.26 13.66
N SER A 233 25.19 11.21 12.84
CA SER A 233 26.37 10.46 12.41
C SER A 233 26.54 10.52 10.90
N PRO A 234 27.37 11.45 10.39
CA PRO A 234 27.72 11.51 8.97
C PRO A 234 28.40 10.22 8.48
N SER A 235 29.00 9.43 9.39
CA SER A 235 29.55 8.11 9.06
C SER A 235 28.47 7.05 8.87
N LEU A 236 27.37 7.06 9.64
CA LEU A 236 26.25 6.15 9.41
C LEU A 236 25.55 6.44 8.06
N ALA A 237 25.49 7.72 7.67
CA ALA A 237 25.07 8.12 6.32
C ALA A 237 26.06 7.67 5.22
N ARG A 238 27.34 7.45 5.57
CA ARG A 238 28.42 7.04 4.66
C ARG A 238 28.59 5.52 4.56
N ASP A 239 28.34 4.78 5.63
CA ASP A 239 28.51 3.33 5.69
C ASP A 239 27.20 2.57 5.41
N GLY A 240 26.10 3.33 5.27
CA GLY A 240 24.76 2.82 4.97
C GLY A 240 23.99 2.42 6.24
N PRO A 241 22.65 2.26 6.14
CA PRO A 241 21.88 1.68 7.23
C PRO A 241 22.45 0.31 7.56
N SER A 242 22.68 0.04 8.85
CA SER A 242 23.04 -1.31 9.27
C SER A 242 21.97 -2.29 8.78
N MET A 243 22.38 -3.52 8.45
CA MET A 243 21.45 -4.58 8.02
C MET A 243 20.26 -4.73 9.00
N PHE A 244 20.49 -4.44 10.28
CA PHE A 244 19.47 -4.38 11.31
C PHE A 244 18.40 -3.31 11.04
N TRP A 245 18.79 -2.06 10.76
CA TRP A 245 17.86 -0.97 10.44
C TRP A 245 17.03 -1.26 9.19
N SER A 246 17.66 -1.79 8.14
CA SER A 246 16.94 -2.20 6.92
C SER A 246 15.94 -3.33 7.20
N GLY A 247 16.31 -4.30 8.05
CA GLY A 247 15.43 -5.40 8.45
C GLY A 247 14.22 -4.94 9.24
N VAL A 248 14.42 -4.05 10.22
CA VAL A 248 13.33 -3.48 11.05
C VAL A 248 12.35 -2.68 10.18
N VAL A 249 12.88 -1.83 9.29
CA VAL A 249 12.07 -1.07 8.34
C VAL A 249 11.26 -2.00 7.44
N PHE A 250 11.91 -3.00 6.85
CA PHE A 250 11.22 -3.95 5.96
C PHE A 250 10.14 -4.75 6.69
N PHE A 251 10.43 -5.22 7.91
CA PHE A 251 9.48 -5.96 8.74
C PHE A 251 8.29 -5.09 9.14
N GLY A 252 8.55 -3.83 9.49
CA GLY A 252 7.53 -2.86 9.88
C GLY A 252 6.49 -2.63 8.79
N ILE A 253 6.94 -2.29 7.57
CA ILE A 253 6.03 -2.03 6.45
C ILE A 253 5.39 -3.32 5.93
N SER A 254 6.13 -4.45 5.94
CA SER A 254 5.53 -5.73 5.57
C SER A 254 4.43 -6.14 6.56
N SER A 255 4.57 -5.75 7.83
CA SER A 255 3.54 -5.97 8.85
C SER A 255 2.29 -5.12 8.58
N THR A 256 2.42 -3.83 8.24
CA THR A 256 1.26 -3.00 7.85
C THR A 256 0.58 -3.51 6.58
N TRP A 257 1.35 -4.06 5.64
CA TRP A 257 0.80 -4.75 4.45
C TRP A 257 -0.02 -6.00 4.81
N ILE A 258 0.46 -6.86 5.71
CA ILE A 258 -0.32 -8.01 6.21
C ILE A 258 -1.58 -7.53 6.93
N SER A 259 -1.47 -6.49 7.78
CA SER A 259 -2.62 -5.88 8.47
C SER A 259 -3.70 -5.41 7.50
N ALA A 260 -3.29 -4.78 6.38
CA ALA A 260 -4.21 -4.32 5.35
C ALA A 260 -4.97 -5.49 4.69
N TRP A 261 -4.30 -6.62 4.44
CA TRP A 261 -4.97 -7.83 3.98
C TRP A 261 -5.99 -8.37 4.99
N LEU A 262 -5.62 -8.46 6.26
CA LEU A 262 -6.53 -8.92 7.32
C LEU A 262 -7.74 -8.01 7.45
N PHE A 263 -7.52 -6.69 7.43
CA PHE A 263 -8.57 -5.69 7.46
C PHE A 263 -9.54 -5.87 6.29
N TRP A 264 -9.04 -5.93 5.05
CA TRP A 264 -9.89 -6.07 3.88
C TRP A 264 -10.61 -7.41 3.84
N ALA A 265 -9.93 -8.52 4.18
CA ALA A 265 -10.54 -9.84 4.23
C ALA A 265 -11.69 -9.91 5.24
N GLY A 266 -11.48 -9.34 6.43
CA GLY A 266 -12.51 -9.21 7.44
C GLY A 266 -13.66 -8.31 6.97
N TYR A 267 -13.33 -7.13 6.44
CA TYR A 267 -14.32 -6.15 5.99
C TYR A 267 -15.23 -6.69 4.88
N VAL A 268 -14.69 -7.23 3.78
CA VAL A 268 -15.52 -7.67 2.65
C VAL A 268 -16.36 -8.91 2.99
N LYS A 269 -15.90 -9.77 3.91
CA LYS A 269 -16.67 -10.92 4.42
C LYS A 269 -17.74 -10.48 5.40
N LEU A 270 -17.46 -9.47 6.24
CA LEU A 270 -18.42 -8.90 7.19
C LEU A 270 -19.51 -8.10 6.47
N ALA A 271 -19.14 -7.24 5.51
CA ALA A 271 -20.06 -6.36 4.82
C ALA A 271 -21.03 -7.15 3.93
N GLY A 272 -20.55 -8.17 3.20
CA GLY A 272 -21.37 -8.92 2.25
C GLY A 272 -22.03 -7.97 1.23
N ASP A 273 -23.34 -8.06 1.10
CA ASP A 273 -24.17 -7.18 0.25
C ASP A 273 -24.12 -5.68 0.60
N LEU A 274 -23.69 -5.29 1.81
CA LEU A 274 -23.48 -3.89 2.18
C LEU A 274 -22.28 -3.26 1.44
N TYR A 275 -21.40 -4.08 0.87
CA TYR A 275 -20.27 -3.68 0.04
C TYR A 275 -20.25 -4.50 -1.26
N CYS A 276 -20.96 -4.00 -2.24
CA CYS A 276 -21.18 -4.61 -3.55
C CYS A 276 -20.51 -3.75 -4.64
N PRO A 277 -19.18 -3.90 -4.87
CA PRO A 277 -18.49 -3.07 -5.84
C PRO A 277 -18.87 -3.45 -7.29
N PRO A 278 -19.44 -2.52 -8.09
CA PRO A 278 -19.78 -2.80 -9.49
C PRO A 278 -18.54 -2.92 -10.37
N LYS A 279 -18.64 -3.68 -11.46
CA LYS A 279 -17.60 -3.73 -12.52
C LYS A 279 -16.18 -3.95 -11.98
N LEU A 280 -16.03 -4.91 -11.07
CA LEU A 280 -14.79 -5.19 -10.35
C LEU A 280 -13.56 -5.35 -11.29
N ALA A 281 -13.74 -5.99 -12.45
CA ALA A 281 -12.67 -6.12 -13.46
C ALA A 281 -12.22 -4.77 -14.04
N SER A 282 -13.15 -3.86 -14.34
CA SER A 282 -12.82 -2.51 -14.81
C SER A 282 -12.07 -1.72 -13.75
N GLN A 283 -12.47 -1.86 -12.48
CA GLN A 283 -11.75 -1.22 -11.38
C GLN A 283 -10.32 -1.75 -11.24
N GLY A 284 -10.16 -3.07 -11.41
CA GLY A 284 -8.86 -3.72 -11.47
C GLY A 284 -7.97 -3.19 -12.59
N ALA A 285 -8.51 -3.03 -13.81
CA ALA A 285 -7.77 -2.47 -14.93
C ALA A 285 -7.27 -1.04 -14.64
N VAL A 286 -8.12 -0.18 -14.06
CA VAL A 286 -7.72 1.18 -13.65
C VAL A 286 -6.56 1.13 -12.67
N TRP A 287 -6.63 0.29 -11.64
CA TRP A 287 -5.54 0.15 -10.67
C TRP A 287 -4.24 -0.38 -11.30
N ILE A 288 -4.33 -1.36 -12.22
CA ILE A 288 -3.15 -1.90 -12.92
C ILE A 288 -2.49 -0.81 -13.77
N ILE A 289 -3.26 -0.11 -14.58
CA ILE A 289 -2.77 0.93 -15.50
C ILE A 289 -2.09 2.05 -14.71
N PHE A 290 -2.78 2.62 -13.72
CA PHE A 290 -2.25 3.74 -12.95
C PHE A 290 -1.07 3.35 -12.07
N THR A 291 -1.07 2.14 -11.49
CA THR A 291 0.11 1.64 -10.76
C THR A 291 1.30 1.49 -11.70
N THR A 292 1.11 0.92 -12.89
CA THR A 292 2.17 0.73 -13.89
C THR A 292 2.72 2.07 -14.37
N LEU A 293 1.85 3.05 -14.67
CA LEU A 293 2.26 4.41 -15.02
C LEU A 293 3.03 5.08 -13.87
N GLY A 294 2.54 4.94 -12.65
CA GLY A 294 3.25 5.42 -11.46
C GLY A 294 4.63 4.79 -11.33
N ILE A 295 4.80 3.49 -11.58
CA ILE A 295 6.13 2.87 -11.56
C ILE A 295 7.01 3.42 -12.68
N PHE A 296 6.48 3.50 -13.91
CA PHE A 296 7.19 4.03 -15.07
C PHE A 296 7.72 5.45 -14.83
N PHE A 297 6.89 6.37 -14.33
CA PHE A 297 7.30 7.74 -14.01
C PHE A 297 8.15 7.85 -12.74
N GLY A 298 8.07 6.87 -11.84
CA GLY A 298 8.93 6.76 -10.67
C GLY A 298 10.33 6.19 -10.95
N SER A 299 10.59 5.70 -12.17
CA SER A 299 11.82 4.98 -12.54
C SER A 299 13.02 5.81 -13.01
N PRO A 300 12.84 6.98 -13.65
CA PRO A 300 13.94 7.86 -14.02
C PRO A 300 14.99 8.06 -12.91
#